data_AF-A0A524F050-F1
#
_entry.id   AF-A0A524F050-F1
#
_cell.length_a   1.000
_cell.length_b   1.000
_cell.length_c   1.000
_cell.angle_alpha   90.00
_cell.angle_beta   90.00
_cell.angle_gamma   90.00
#
_symmetry.space_group_name_H-M   'P 1'
#
loop_
_entity.id
_entity.type
_entity.pdbx_description
1 polymer ?
#
loop_
_entity_poly.entity_id
_entity_poly.type
_entity_poly.pdbx_seq_one_letter_code
_entity_poly.pdbx_strand_id
1 'polypeptide(L)'
;MKARAFLQKDLPNGRRGHEEDNILTNIKSYQIAIKTAVFLQEMGFKAKPIFPNFKYREDVPGWEVNMIPELSLKLIAIRSGTGSLGFSGNVGLKGYGALIILGGVVTSAKLTPTDPIPNEDSFCIECKLCQKVCALRMFGSDEVDSMTIGGYTFNCAKRVNLARCQIVCGGLSGLDKSRKWSTWSPGRYPFPETDKEVMKLLAISINNALKWPETGDEIGVDVTELDDYDSFLNALGDDKEKLVQMIKETKLTCGNCQLICWGDPKETAENYRILTNSGCVLQKENGEIIVLPPEDADKLFSKMPLKHQKLYYKEFGRKSKK
;
A
#
# COMPACT_ATOMS: atom_id res chain seq x y z
N MET A 1 -9.86 -14.86 -4.66
CA MET A 1 -8.94 -14.81 -5.83
C MET A 1 -8.84 -13.40 -6.47
N LYS A 2 -9.21 -12.31 -5.77
CA LYS A 2 -9.15 -10.92 -6.28
C LYS A 2 -7.72 -10.35 -6.32
N ALA A 3 -6.86 -10.72 -5.36
CA ALA A 3 -5.46 -10.31 -5.34
C ALA A 3 -4.68 -10.78 -6.58
N ARG A 4 -4.92 -12.02 -7.06
CA ARG A 4 -4.27 -12.52 -8.28
C ARG A 4 -4.75 -11.79 -9.53
N ALA A 5 -6.05 -11.50 -9.63
CA ALA A 5 -6.59 -10.67 -10.70
C ALA A 5 -5.92 -9.29 -10.77
N PHE A 6 -5.71 -8.67 -9.59
CA PHE A 6 -4.97 -7.41 -9.49
C PHE A 6 -3.51 -7.55 -9.96
N LEU A 7 -2.81 -8.62 -9.58
CA LEU A 7 -1.42 -8.85 -9.99
C LEU A 7 -1.28 -9.16 -11.48
N GLN A 8 -2.20 -9.94 -12.03
CA GLN A 8 -2.14 -10.45 -13.41
C GLN A 8 -2.55 -9.42 -14.44
N LYS A 9 -3.46 -8.50 -14.07
CA LYS A 9 -3.99 -7.42 -14.92
C LYS A 9 -4.69 -7.88 -16.20
N ASP A 10 -5.16 -9.11 -16.23
CA ASP A 10 -5.80 -9.73 -17.40
C ASP A 10 -7.34 -9.76 -17.30
N LEU A 11 -7.90 -9.41 -16.14
CA LEU A 11 -9.33 -9.27 -15.95
C LEU A 11 -9.76 -7.80 -16.08
N PRO A 12 -10.81 -7.48 -16.87
CA PRO A 12 -11.27 -6.11 -17.10
C PRO A 12 -11.46 -5.28 -15.83
N ASN A 13 -11.97 -5.89 -14.76
CA ASN A 13 -12.23 -5.23 -13.48
C ASN A 13 -11.35 -5.76 -12.33
N GLY A 14 -10.22 -6.43 -12.64
CA GLY A 14 -9.37 -7.05 -11.63
C GLY A 14 -8.77 -6.05 -10.63
N ARG A 15 -8.39 -4.87 -11.13
CA ARG A 15 -7.97 -3.74 -10.30
C ARG A 15 -9.10 -3.30 -9.36
N ARG A 16 -10.25 -2.98 -9.96
CA ARG A 16 -11.43 -2.46 -9.27
C ARG A 16 -11.93 -3.38 -8.16
N GLY A 17 -12.08 -4.66 -8.48
CA GLY A 17 -12.56 -5.64 -7.51
C GLY A 17 -11.63 -5.79 -6.31
N HIS A 18 -10.31 -5.63 -6.49
CA HIS A 18 -9.37 -5.64 -5.36
C HIS A 18 -9.39 -4.35 -4.56
N GLU A 19 -9.48 -3.19 -5.21
CA GLU A 19 -9.62 -1.88 -4.55
C GLU A 19 -10.85 -1.85 -3.64
N GLU A 20 -12.00 -2.24 -4.16
CA GLU A 20 -13.26 -2.34 -3.42
C GLU A 20 -13.14 -3.32 -2.24
N ASP A 21 -12.61 -4.52 -2.49
CA ASP A 21 -12.39 -5.55 -1.44
C ASP A 21 -11.50 -5.05 -0.31
N ASN A 22 -10.43 -4.31 -0.64
CA ASN A 22 -9.52 -3.74 0.34
C ASN A 22 -10.20 -2.66 1.18
N ILE A 23 -10.92 -1.74 0.53
CA ILE A 23 -11.65 -0.65 1.20
C ILE A 23 -12.74 -1.22 2.12
N LEU A 24 -13.58 -2.13 1.62
CA LEU A 24 -14.64 -2.76 2.40
C LEU A 24 -14.07 -3.58 3.57
N THR A 25 -12.93 -4.25 3.39
CA THR A 25 -12.27 -4.97 4.48
C THR A 25 -11.74 -4.02 5.55
N ASN A 26 -11.19 -2.86 5.18
CA ASN A 26 -10.78 -1.81 6.12
C ASN A 26 -11.99 -1.25 6.90
N ILE A 27 -13.09 -0.95 6.22
CA ILE A 27 -14.33 -0.48 6.84
C ILE A 27 -14.85 -1.53 7.83
N LYS A 28 -14.94 -2.79 7.41
CA LYS A 28 -15.40 -3.90 8.25
C LYS A 28 -14.51 -4.08 9.49
N SER A 29 -13.19 -4.00 9.33
CA SER A 29 -12.24 -4.02 10.45
C SER A 29 -12.53 -2.92 11.47
N TYR A 30 -12.83 -1.71 10.99
CA TYR A 30 -13.19 -0.59 11.87
C TYR A 30 -14.57 -0.75 12.52
N GLN A 31 -15.58 -1.23 11.81
CA GLN A 31 -16.90 -1.54 12.38
C GLN A 31 -16.81 -2.56 13.52
N ILE A 32 -15.97 -3.60 13.37
CA ILE A 32 -15.70 -4.56 14.44
C ILE A 32 -15.05 -3.86 15.65
N ALA A 33 -14.10 -2.96 15.42
CA ALA A 33 -13.47 -2.17 16.47
C ALA A 33 -14.49 -1.27 17.21
N ILE A 34 -15.40 -0.62 16.47
CA ILE A 34 -16.47 0.22 17.05
C ILE A 34 -17.36 -0.63 17.96
N LYS A 35 -17.90 -1.75 17.46
CA LYS A 35 -18.76 -2.65 18.24
C LYS A 35 -18.06 -3.18 19.48
N THR A 36 -16.77 -3.51 19.36
CA THR A 36 -15.95 -3.96 20.50
C THR A 36 -15.75 -2.84 21.53
N ALA A 37 -15.54 -1.59 21.08
CA ALA A 37 -15.40 -0.45 21.98
C ALA A 37 -16.71 -0.16 22.73
N VAL A 38 -17.86 -0.20 22.04
CA VAL A 38 -19.19 -0.04 22.66
C VAL A 38 -19.42 -1.11 23.72
N PHE A 39 -19.16 -2.38 23.39
CA PHE A 39 -19.28 -3.48 24.35
C PHE A 39 -18.43 -3.26 25.61
N LEU A 40 -17.18 -2.83 25.47
CA LEU A 40 -16.32 -2.53 26.62
C LEU A 40 -16.81 -1.31 27.43
N GLN A 41 -17.40 -0.31 26.77
CA GLN A 41 -18.01 0.85 27.42
C GLN A 41 -19.25 0.47 28.23
N GLU A 42 -20.09 -0.42 27.71
CA GLU A 42 -21.26 -0.98 28.42
C GLU A 42 -20.84 -1.76 29.67
N MET A 43 -19.65 -2.38 29.65
CA MET A 43 -19.04 -3.01 30.82
C MET A 43 -18.40 -2.01 31.81
N GLY A 44 -18.49 -0.70 31.55
CA GLY A 44 -17.95 0.35 32.42
C GLY A 44 -16.47 0.71 32.19
N PHE A 45 -15.84 0.21 31.12
CA PHE A 45 -14.46 0.56 30.78
C PHE A 45 -14.39 1.74 29.81
N LYS A 46 -13.32 2.52 29.87
CA LYS A 46 -12.99 3.45 28.77
C LYS A 46 -12.53 2.61 27.58
N ALA A 47 -13.06 2.87 26.39
CA ALA A 47 -12.59 2.24 25.16
C ALA A 47 -12.69 3.19 23.97
N LYS A 48 -11.76 3.10 23.02
CA LYS A 48 -11.77 3.86 21.77
C LYS A 48 -11.31 2.97 20.61
N PRO A 49 -12.09 2.88 19.51
CA PRO A 49 -11.65 2.17 18.32
C PRO A 49 -10.52 2.96 17.63
N ILE A 50 -9.62 2.24 16.98
CA ILE A 50 -8.51 2.82 16.22
C ILE A 50 -8.82 2.71 14.74
N PHE A 51 -8.89 3.85 14.06
CA PHE A 51 -9.08 3.89 12.63
C PHE A 51 -7.80 3.37 11.94
N PRO A 52 -7.86 2.29 11.13
CA PRO A 52 -6.68 1.52 10.77
C PRO A 52 -5.74 2.20 9.76
N ASN A 53 -6.21 3.20 9.03
CA ASN A 53 -5.44 3.93 8.02
C ASN A 53 -5.94 5.38 7.88
N PHE A 54 -5.22 6.27 7.21
CA PHE A 54 -5.60 7.68 6.95
C PHE A 54 -5.60 8.66 8.13
N LYS A 55 -5.37 8.21 9.37
CA LYS A 55 -5.22 9.10 10.53
C LYS A 55 -3.77 9.14 11.01
N TYR A 56 -3.14 10.31 10.85
CA TYR A 56 -1.72 10.52 11.10
C TYR A 56 -1.48 11.69 12.06
N ARG A 57 -0.30 11.70 12.67
CA ARG A 57 0.19 12.74 13.55
C ARG A 57 0.66 13.95 12.75
N GLU A 58 -0.27 14.86 12.46
CA GLU A 58 -0.01 16.10 11.71
C GLU A 58 0.84 17.11 12.51
N ASP A 59 1.01 16.89 13.82
CA ASP A 59 1.88 17.68 14.71
C ASP A 59 3.38 17.47 14.44
N VAL A 60 3.76 16.41 13.69
CA VAL A 60 5.16 16.06 13.44
C VAL A 60 5.66 16.70 12.15
N PRO A 61 6.80 17.43 12.17
CA PRO A 61 7.40 17.95 10.94
C PRO A 61 7.66 16.85 9.89
N GLY A 62 7.15 17.05 8.67
CA GLY A 62 7.29 16.09 7.56
C GLY A 62 6.38 14.86 7.66
N TRP A 63 5.29 14.93 8.42
CA TRP A 63 4.32 13.84 8.57
C TRP A 63 3.73 13.37 7.24
N GLU A 64 3.65 14.22 6.22
CA GLU A 64 3.08 13.88 4.91
C GLU A 64 3.89 12.78 4.20
N VAL A 65 5.22 12.77 4.44
CA VAL A 65 6.12 11.74 3.89
C VAL A 65 6.20 10.56 4.86
N ASN A 66 6.32 10.84 6.16
CA ASN A 66 6.59 9.84 7.19
C ASN A 66 5.33 9.03 7.60
N MET A 67 4.14 9.62 7.44
CA MET A 67 2.82 9.05 7.73
C MET A 67 2.78 8.33 9.08
N ILE A 68 3.21 9.03 10.13
CA ILE A 68 3.29 8.45 11.47
C ILE A 68 1.86 8.36 12.03
N PRO A 69 1.32 7.16 12.33
CA PRO A 69 -0.03 7.03 12.84
C PRO A 69 -0.10 7.45 14.31
N GLU A 70 -1.30 7.76 14.81
CA GLU A 70 -1.55 7.95 16.25
C GLU A 70 -1.17 6.70 17.06
N LEU A 71 -1.48 5.52 16.50
CA LEU A 71 -1.08 4.22 17.03
C LEU A 71 -0.78 3.26 15.89
N SER A 72 0.41 2.65 15.88
CA SER A 72 0.76 1.67 14.86
C SER A 72 0.16 0.30 15.16
N LEU A 73 -0.97 -0.03 14.52
CA LEU A 73 -1.58 -1.36 14.62
C LEU A 73 -0.60 -2.48 14.23
N LYS A 74 0.35 -2.22 13.32
CA LYS A 74 1.39 -3.19 12.95
C LYS A 74 2.31 -3.51 14.13
N LEU A 75 2.80 -2.49 14.84
CA LEU A 75 3.68 -2.70 16.00
C LEU A 75 2.95 -3.40 17.14
N ILE A 76 1.69 -3.05 17.37
CA ILE A 76 0.87 -3.74 18.37
C ILE A 76 0.66 -5.20 17.97
N ALA A 77 0.29 -5.48 16.72
CA ALA A 77 0.02 -6.85 16.25
C ALA A 77 1.23 -7.78 16.37
N ILE A 78 2.44 -7.32 16.03
CA ILE A 78 3.65 -8.13 16.16
C ILE A 78 4.02 -8.35 17.62
N ARG A 79 3.78 -7.36 18.47
CA ARG A 79 4.03 -7.48 19.90
C ARG A 79 3.03 -8.40 20.60
N SER A 80 1.76 -8.37 20.22
CA SER A 80 0.70 -9.16 20.83
C SER A 80 0.52 -10.55 20.20
N GLY A 81 1.35 -10.93 19.24
CA GLY A 81 1.22 -12.21 18.56
C GLY A 81 -0.05 -12.35 17.71
N THR A 82 -0.68 -11.24 17.33
CA THR A 82 -1.82 -11.23 16.39
C THR A 82 -1.36 -11.45 14.94
N GLY A 83 -0.08 -11.22 14.67
CA GLY A 83 0.59 -11.57 13.42
C GLY A 83 2.11 -11.46 13.61
N SER A 84 2.89 -12.01 12.69
CA SER A 84 4.35 -11.89 12.74
C SER A 84 4.88 -10.87 11.73
N LEU A 85 6.07 -10.35 11.98
CA LEU A 85 6.71 -9.36 11.11
C LEU A 85 7.39 -10.06 9.93
N GLY A 86 7.13 -9.59 8.71
CA GLY A 86 7.88 -10.00 7.53
C GLY A 86 9.02 -9.06 7.17
N PHE A 87 9.96 -9.53 6.35
CA PHE A 87 11.12 -8.75 5.90
C PHE A 87 10.75 -7.38 5.30
N SER A 88 9.61 -7.27 4.61
CA SER A 88 9.12 -5.99 4.05
C SER A 88 8.53 -5.02 5.09
N GLY A 89 8.46 -5.39 6.37
CA GLY A 89 7.71 -4.65 7.38
C GLY A 89 6.18 -4.78 7.25
N ASN A 90 5.68 -5.73 6.45
CA ASN A 90 4.27 -6.12 6.48
C ASN A 90 4.06 -7.14 7.59
N VAL A 91 2.88 -7.10 8.21
CA VAL A 91 2.44 -8.09 9.19
C VAL A 91 1.65 -9.17 8.46
N GLY A 92 1.83 -10.42 8.86
CA GLY A 92 1.15 -11.55 8.23
C GLY A 92 0.93 -12.72 9.17
N LEU A 93 0.21 -13.72 8.65
CA LEU A 93 -0.16 -14.95 9.35
C LEU A 93 0.26 -16.16 8.53
N LYS A 94 0.72 -17.22 9.21
CA LYS A 94 1.03 -18.51 8.58
C LYS A 94 -0.23 -19.04 7.89
N GLY A 95 -0.11 -19.44 6.62
CA GLY A 95 -1.22 -19.88 5.78
C GLY A 95 -2.01 -18.76 5.06
N TYR A 96 -1.91 -17.50 5.49
CA TYR A 96 -2.60 -16.37 4.86
C TYR A 96 -1.62 -15.32 4.27
N GLY A 97 -0.36 -15.34 4.70
CA GLY A 97 0.63 -14.35 4.33
C GLY A 97 0.34 -12.96 4.87
N ALA A 98 0.78 -11.95 4.13
CA ALA A 98 0.59 -10.54 4.46
C ALA A 98 -0.74 -9.97 3.94
N LEU A 99 -1.63 -10.78 3.35
CA LEU A 99 -2.93 -10.37 2.82
C LEU A 99 -3.99 -10.18 3.92
N ILE A 100 -3.63 -9.45 4.97
CA ILE A 100 -4.48 -9.17 6.12
C ILE A 100 -4.67 -7.66 6.28
N ILE A 101 -5.79 -7.29 6.90
CA ILE A 101 -6.07 -5.93 7.38
C ILE A 101 -6.19 -6.01 8.90
N LEU A 102 -5.57 -5.06 9.59
CA LEU A 102 -5.57 -4.99 11.05
C LEU A 102 -6.67 -4.03 11.52
N GLY A 103 -7.22 -4.29 12.69
CA GLY A 103 -8.10 -3.41 13.45
C GLY A 103 -7.69 -3.44 14.91
N GLY A 104 -8.15 -2.48 15.70
CA GLY A 104 -7.80 -2.45 17.11
C GLY A 104 -8.65 -1.51 17.95
N VAL A 105 -8.66 -1.77 19.25
CA VAL A 105 -9.32 -0.96 20.27
C VAL A 105 -8.34 -0.71 21.41
N VAL A 106 -8.27 0.53 21.89
CA VAL A 106 -7.55 0.88 23.11
C VAL A 106 -8.56 0.95 24.25
N THR A 107 -8.27 0.31 25.38
CA THR A 107 -9.20 0.25 26.52
C THR A 107 -8.49 0.35 27.88
N SER A 108 -9.23 0.78 28.91
CA SER A 108 -8.79 0.73 30.31
C SER A 108 -9.04 -0.63 30.98
N ALA A 109 -9.71 -1.57 30.31
CA ALA A 109 -9.91 -2.92 30.82
C ALA A 109 -8.56 -3.60 31.11
N LYS A 110 -8.49 -4.35 32.21
CA LYS A 110 -7.28 -5.09 32.59
C LYS A 110 -7.30 -6.46 31.93
N LEU A 111 -6.50 -6.60 30.87
CA LEU A 111 -6.39 -7.81 30.07
C LEU A 111 -5.01 -8.45 30.28
N THR A 112 -4.94 -9.78 30.23
CA THR A 112 -3.67 -10.51 30.22
C THR A 112 -2.99 -10.32 28.86
N PRO A 113 -1.77 -9.76 28.80
CA PRO A 113 -1.06 -9.59 27.55
C PRO A 113 -0.64 -10.95 26.99
N THR A 114 -0.63 -11.06 25.67
CA THR A 114 -0.08 -12.19 24.93
C THR A 114 1.38 -11.93 24.53
N ASP A 115 2.11 -13.01 24.28
CA ASP A 115 3.46 -12.95 23.74
C ASP A 115 3.44 -12.82 22.20
N PRO A 116 4.54 -12.32 21.60
CA PRO A 116 4.73 -12.37 20.15
C PRO A 116 4.64 -13.80 19.60
N ILE A 117 4.30 -13.94 18.32
CA ILE A 117 4.45 -15.22 17.62
C ILE A 117 5.95 -15.59 17.59
N PRO A 118 6.33 -16.81 18.01
CA PRO A 118 7.72 -17.30 17.91
C PRO A 118 8.24 -17.25 16.48
N ASN A 119 9.56 -17.07 16.32
CA ASN A 119 10.16 -16.90 14.99
C ASN A 119 9.94 -18.11 14.07
N GLU A 120 9.95 -19.32 14.63
CA GLU A 120 9.67 -20.59 13.95
C GLU A 120 8.23 -20.71 13.41
N ASP A 121 7.32 -19.94 13.98
CA ASP A 121 5.92 -19.84 13.55
C ASP A 121 5.62 -18.57 12.75
N SER A 122 6.65 -17.76 12.47
CA SER A 122 6.52 -16.61 11.60
C SER A 122 6.04 -17.02 10.21
N PHE A 123 5.17 -16.20 9.61
CA PHE A 123 4.74 -16.42 8.24
C PHE A 123 5.88 -16.19 7.24
N CYS A 124 6.84 -15.32 7.58
CA CYS A 124 7.86 -14.87 6.65
C CYS A 124 9.09 -15.78 6.69
N ILE A 125 9.42 -16.38 5.55
CA ILE A 125 10.61 -17.21 5.35
C ILE A 125 11.83 -16.43 4.84
N GLU A 126 11.78 -15.09 4.92
CA GLU A 126 12.84 -14.20 4.45
C GLU A 126 13.32 -14.40 3.00
N CYS A 127 12.42 -14.79 2.08
CA CYS A 127 12.77 -14.98 0.66
C CYS A 127 13.19 -13.68 -0.09
N LYS A 128 12.96 -12.52 0.54
CA LYS A 128 13.24 -11.16 0.02
C LYS A 128 12.61 -10.81 -1.34
N LEU A 129 11.66 -11.59 -1.87
CA LEU A 129 10.97 -11.26 -3.13
C LEU A 129 10.19 -9.93 -3.06
N CYS A 130 9.71 -9.56 -1.88
CA CYS A 130 9.08 -8.26 -1.60
C CYS A 130 9.99 -7.06 -1.98
N GLN A 131 11.32 -7.22 -1.85
CA GLN A 131 12.29 -6.22 -2.30
C GLN A 131 12.31 -6.10 -3.83
N LYS A 132 12.27 -7.25 -4.53
CA LYS A 132 12.36 -7.31 -6.00
C LYS A 132 11.11 -6.74 -6.68
N VAL A 133 9.95 -6.78 -6.03
CA VAL A 133 8.68 -6.28 -6.58
C VAL A 133 8.31 -4.87 -6.16
N CYS A 134 9.10 -4.23 -5.30
CA CYS A 134 8.97 -2.79 -5.08
C CYS A 134 9.58 -2.07 -6.30
N ALA A 135 8.77 -1.49 -7.19
CA ALA A 135 9.23 -0.90 -8.46
C ALA A 135 10.38 0.10 -8.29
N LEU A 136 10.42 0.82 -7.17
CA LEU A 136 11.51 1.76 -6.81
C LEU A 136 12.47 1.25 -5.73
N ARG A 137 12.45 -0.03 -5.37
CA ARG A 137 13.41 -0.68 -4.45
C ARG A 137 13.58 0.07 -3.11
N MET A 138 12.47 0.33 -2.43
CA MET A 138 12.46 1.02 -1.12
C MET A 138 13.15 0.20 0.00
N PHE A 139 13.12 -1.12 -0.09
CA PHE A 139 13.70 -2.00 0.92
C PHE A 139 15.21 -2.20 0.65
N GLY A 140 16.03 -1.98 1.68
CA GLY A 140 17.46 -2.29 1.66
C GLY A 140 17.73 -3.77 1.34
N SER A 141 18.87 -4.07 0.73
CA SER A 141 19.25 -5.46 0.41
C SER A 141 19.61 -6.25 1.65
N ASP A 142 20.43 -5.63 2.52
CA ASP A 142 21.07 -6.29 3.65
C ASP A 142 20.99 -5.45 4.93
N GLU A 143 20.65 -4.17 4.82
CA GLU A 143 20.42 -3.30 5.99
C GLU A 143 19.03 -3.56 6.59
N VAL A 144 18.97 -3.60 7.92
CA VAL A 144 17.72 -3.76 8.68
C VAL A 144 17.47 -2.57 9.59
N ASP A 145 16.20 -2.26 9.81
CA ASP A 145 15.74 -1.38 10.89
C ASP A 145 15.26 -2.24 12.06
N SER A 146 15.60 -1.82 13.28
CA SER A 146 15.19 -2.47 14.53
C SER A 146 14.15 -1.63 15.26
N MET A 147 13.11 -2.29 15.76
CA MET A 147 12.02 -1.66 16.51
C MET A 147 11.85 -2.40 17.85
N THR A 148 11.92 -1.67 18.96
CA THR A 148 11.73 -2.24 20.30
C THR A 148 10.38 -1.80 20.87
N ILE A 149 9.54 -2.75 21.25
CA ILE A 149 8.23 -2.51 21.85
C ILE A 149 7.92 -3.57 22.89
N GLY A 150 7.47 -3.13 24.07
CA GLY A 150 7.05 -4.02 25.16
C GLY A 150 8.10 -5.05 25.58
N GLY A 151 9.39 -4.70 25.53
CA GLY A 151 10.53 -5.54 25.89
C GLY A 151 11.10 -6.42 24.78
N TYR A 152 10.49 -6.44 23.59
CA TYR A 152 10.91 -7.27 22.46
C TYR A 152 11.44 -6.41 21.33
N THR A 153 12.45 -6.92 20.62
CA THR A 153 13.04 -6.27 19.44
C THR A 153 12.67 -7.04 18.18
N PHE A 154 12.18 -6.33 17.17
CA PHE A 154 11.81 -6.86 15.87
C PHE A 154 12.63 -6.18 14.78
N ASN A 155 12.97 -6.93 13.74
CA ASN A 155 13.78 -6.43 12.63
C ASN A 155 13.02 -6.57 11.30
N CYS A 156 13.13 -5.57 10.44
CA CYS A 156 12.72 -5.66 9.04
C CYS A 156 13.72 -4.95 8.14
N ALA A 157 13.56 -5.09 6.82
CA ALA A 157 14.40 -4.38 5.86
C ALA A 157 14.37 -2.87 6.12
N LYS A 158 15.56 -2.25 6.11
CA LYS A 158 15.67 -0.80 6.23
C LYS A 158 14.95 -0.12 5.08
N ARG A 159 14.20 0.92 5.39
CA ARG A 159 13.54 1.74 4.37
C ARG A 159 14.51 2.81 3.88
N VAL A 160 15.14 2.59 2.73
CA VAL A 160 16.22 3.47 2.23
C VAL A 160 15.74 4.89 1.97
N ASN A 161 14.49 5.04 1.52
CA ASN A 161 13.85 6.34 1.33
C ASN A 161 12.32 6.17 1.23
N LEU A 162 11.58 6.73 2.19
CA LEU A 162 10.11 6.62 2.26
C LEU A 162 9.38 7.26 1.07
N ALA A 163 9.96 8.28 0.43
CA ALA A 163 9.37 8.91 -0.75
C ALA A 163 9.26 7.92 -1.93
N ARG A 164 10.08 6.86 -1.98
CA ARG A 164 9.93 5.77 -2.96
C ARG A 164 8.57 5.05 -2.80
N CYS A 165 8.07 4.92 -1.57
CA CYS A 165 6.72 4.39 -1.31
C CYS A 165 5.65 5.34 -1.82
N GLN A 166 5.78 6.64 -1.50
CA GLN A 166 4.82 7.66 -1.91
C GLN A 166 4.67 7.72 -3.44
N ILE A 167 5.80 7.65 -4.16
CA ILE A 167 5.78 7.67 -5.61
C ILE A 167 5.08 6.43 -6.18
N VAL A 168 5.37 5.24 -5.67
CA VAL A 168 4.88 3.98 -6.26
C VAL A 168 3.50 3.59 -5.76
N CYS A 169 3.32 3.51 -4.45
CA CYS A 169 2.06 3.15 -3.82
C CYS A 169 1.03 4.27 -3.91
N GLY A 170 1.47 5.54 -3.87
CA GLY A 170 0.61 6.69 -4.15
C GLY A 170 0.27 6.87 -5.64
N GLY A 171 0.75 5.99 -6.52
CA GLY A 171 0.31 5.94 -7.91
C GLY A 171 0.91 6.97 -8.86
N LEU A 172 1.96 7.68 -8.45
CA LEU A 172 2.62 8.70 -9.25
C LEU A 172 3.58 8.11 -10.30
N SER A 173 4.13 6.92 -10.05
CA SER A 173 4.92 6.16 -11.02
C SER A 173 4.76 4.66 -10.78
N GLY A 174 4.80 3.85 -11.85
CA GLY A 174 4.57 2.41 -11.75
C GLY A 174 5.59 1.53 -12.44
N LEU A 175 6.36 2.06 -13.40
CA LEU A 175 7.26 1.25 -14.21
C LEU A 175 8.43 0.69 -13.39
N ASP A 176 8.61 -0.63 -13.39
CA ASP A 176 9.72 -1.30 -12.72
C ASP A 176 11.07 -0.90 -13.34
N LYS A 177 12.16 -0.99 -12.55
CA LYS A 177 13.54 -0.76 -13.03
C LYS A 177 13.89 -1.56 -14.29
N SER A 178 13.37 -2.79 -14.42
CA SER A 178 13.59 -3.63 -15.61
C SER A 178 12.80 -3.16 -16.84
N ARG A 179 11.79 -2.29 -16.65
CA ARG A 179 10.80 -1.86 -17.63
C ARG A 179 9.95 -2.98 -18.24
N LYS A 180 10.02 -4.20 -17.70
CA LYS A 180 9.29 -5.37 -18.19
C LYS A 180 7.89 -5.54 -17.60
N TRP A 181 7.55 -4.76 -16.58
CA TRP A 181 6.24 -4.74 -15.97
C TRP A 181 6.08 -3.44 -15.18
N SER A 182 4.85 -3.11 -14.78
CA SER A 182 4.57 -1.96 -13.92
C SER A 182 3.57 -2.29 -12.81
N THR A 183 3.38 -1.37 -11.88
CA THR A 183 2.16 -1.31 -11.06
C THR A 183 0.95 -0.88 -11.91
N TRP A 184 -0.19 -0.59 -11.29
CA TRP A 184 -1.34 0.00 -11.98
C TRP A 184 -1.20 1.51 -12.26
N SER A 185 -0.10 2.14 -11.83
CA SER A 185 0.20 3.52 -12.21
C SER A 185 0.72 3.61 -13.65
N PRO A 186 0.23 4.56 -14.46
CA PRO A 186 0.71 4.77 -15.82
C PRO A 186 2.03 5.54 -15.89
N GLY A 187 2.57 6.04 -14.77
CA GLY A 187 3.84 6.80 -14.78
C GLY A 187 5.03 5.94 -15.21
N ARG A 188 5.83 6.44 -16.16
CA ARG A 188 6.94 5.74 -16.85
C ARG A 188 8.29 6.42 -16.66
N TYR A 189 8.49 7.06 -15.52
CA TYR A 189 9.70 7.81 -15.23
C TYR A 189 10.96 6.91 -15.14
N PRO A 190 12.16 7.44 -15.45
CA PRO A 190 13.42 6.74 -15.20
C PRO A 190 13.57 6.30 -13.73
N PHE A 191 14.32 5.21 -13.49
CA PHE A 191 14.61 4.77 -12.13
C PHE A 191 15.55 5.77 -11.43
N PRO A 192 15.21 6.29 -10.23
CA PRO A 192 16.08 7.18 -9.47
C PRO A 192 17.17 6.39 -8.72
N GLU A 193 18.43 6.70 -9.01
CA GLU A 193 19.60 6.03 -8.41
C GLU A 193 20.06 6.71 -7.11
N THR A 194 19.66 7.97 -6.87
CA THR A 194 20.01 8.73 -5.65
C THR A 194 18.79 9.33 -4.96
N ASP A 195 18.91 9.65 -3.67
CA ASP A 195 17.82 10.30 -2.92
C ASP A 195 17.44 11.67 -3.48
N LYS A 196 18.42 12.41 -4.01
CA LYS A 196 18.17 13.67 -4.70
C LYS A 196 17.31 13.46 -5.96
N GLU A 197 17.53 12.37 -6.69
CA GLU A 197 16.69 12.01 -7.83
C GLU A 197 15.30 11.52 -7.40
N VAL A 198 15.19 10.82 -6.27
CA VAL A 198 13.88 10.44 -5.69
C VAL A 198 13.04 11.68 -5.41
N MET A 199 13.60 12.69 -4.74
CA MET A 199 12.86 13.92 -4.41
C MET A 199 12.48 14.74 -5.66
N LYS A 200 13.37 14.78 -6.67
CA LYS A 200 13.04 15.38 -7.98
C LYS A 200 11.90 14.64 -8.66
N LEU A 201 11.96 13.31 -8.68
CA LEU A 201 10.92 12.46 -9.25
C LEU A 201 9.60 12.74 -8.55
N LEU A 202 9.56 12.73 -7.22
CA LEU A 202 8.34 13.01 -6.44
C LEU A 202 7.69 14.35 -6.86
N ALA A 203 8.46 15.43 -6.88
CA ALA A 203 7.95 16.75 -7.26
C ALA A 203 7.43 16.79 -8.71
N ILE A 204 8.17 16.19 -9.64
CA ILE A 204 7.77 16.12 -11.06
C ILE A 204 6.49 15.30 -11.21
N SER A 205 6.43 14.13 -10.57
CA SER A 205 5.34 13.19 -10.73
C SER A 205 4.04 13.71 -10.11
N ILE A 206 4.11 14.44 -8.98
CA ILE A 206 2.93 15.14 -8.42
C ILE A 206 2.38 16.16 -9.43
N ASN A 207 3.22 17.09 -9.91
CA ASN A 207 2.79 18.14 -10.83
C ASN A 207 2.22 17.59 -12.15
N ASN A 208 2.70 16.43 -12.56
CA ASN A 208 2.23 15.75 -13.75
C ASN A 208 0.92 14.99 -13.52
N ALA A 209 0.79 14.28 -12.39
CA ALA A 209 -0.40 13.51 -12.03
C ALA A 209 -1.64 14.41 -11.91
N LEU A 210 -1.47 15.65 -11.42
CA LEU A 210 -2.53 16.68 -11.40
C LEU A 210 -3.08 17.05 -12.79
N LYS A 211 -2.40 16.66 -13.87
CA LYS A 211 -2.76 16.97 -15.26
C LYS A 211 -3.10 15.71 -16.05
N TRP A 212 -3.15 14.54 -15.39
CA TRP A 212 -3.57 13.32 -16.05
C TRP A 212 -5.05 13.42 -16.44
N PRO A 213 -5.44 12.86 -17.60
CA PRO A 213 -6.85 12.78 -17.95
C PRO A 213 -7.61 11.97 -16.90
N GLU A 214 -8.88 12.33 -16.68
CA GLU A 214 -9.77 11.54 -15.83
C GLU A 214 -9.96 10.15 -16.41
N THR A 215 -9.88 9.13 -15.54
CA THR A 215 -10.00 7.72 -15.97
C THR A 215 -11.44 7.24 -16.08
N GLY A 216 -12.39 7.92 -15.42
CA GLY A 216 -13.76 7.41 -15.23
C GLY A 216 -13.85 6.11 -14.41
N ASP A 217 -12.73 5.61 -13.87
CA ASP A 217 -12.59 4.36 -13.12
C ASP A 217 -12.55 4.63 -11.60
N GLU A 218 -13.33 5.62 -11.16
CA GLU A 218 -13.44 5.96 -9.75
C GLU A 218 -14.46 5.03 -9.12
N ILE A 219 -13.98 4.22 -8.18
CA ILE A 219 -14.78 3.16 -7.56
C ILE A 219 -15.41 3.66 -6.28
N GLY A 220 -14.91 4.81 -5.77
CA GLY A 220 -15.14 5.37 -4.45
C GLY A 220 -16.30 4.73 -3.74
N VAL A 221 -15.98 3.69 -2.93
CA VAL A 221 -16.98 2.91 -2.22
C VAL A 221 -17.89 3.91 -1.49
N ASP A 222 -19.17 3.91 -1.85
CA ASP A 222 -20.10 4.82 -1.21
C ASP A 222 -20.45 4.28 0.17
N VAL A 223 -19.76 4.83 1.17
CA VAL A 223 -19.96 4.45 2.57
C VAL A 223 -21.37 4.74 3.08
N THR A 224 -22.18 5.54 2.37
CA THR A 224 -23.58 5.80 2.72
C THR A 224 -24.47 4.56 2.65
N GLU A 225 -24.06 3.53 1.90
CA GLU A 225 -24.79 2.26 1.76
C GLU A 225 -24.44 1.22 2.84
N LEU A 226 -23.63 1.59 3.85
CA LEU A 226 -23.26 0.68 4.94
C LEU A 226 -24.43 0.49 5.93
N ASP A 227 -24.73 -0.76 6.30
CA ASP A 227 -25.79 -1.09 7.27
C ASP A 227 -25.65 -0.36 8.63
N ASP A 228 -24.42 -0.03 9.05
CA ASP A 228 -24.11 0.68 10.30
C ASP A 228 -23.55 2.10 10.04
N TYR A 229 -24.00 2.78 8.98
CA TYR A 229 -23.45 4.06 8.52
C TYR A 229 -23.39 5.14 9.61
N ASP A 230 -24.46 5.36 10.37
CA ASP A 230 -24.50 6.38 11.41
C ASP A 230 -23.48 6.10 12.53
N SER A 231 -23.37 4.84 12.95
CA SER A 231 -22.38 4.41 13.96
C SER A 231 -20.96 4.61 13.43
N PHE A 232 -20.72 4.25 12.17
CA PHE A 232 -19.46 4.46 11.49
C PHE A 232 -19.08 5.94 11.44
N LEU A 233 -19.97 6.82 10.95
CA LEU A 233 -19.74 8.26 10.88
C LEU A 233 -19.46 8.88 12.25
N ASN A 234 -20.26 8.53 13.26
CA ASN A 234 -20.07 9.06 14.61
C ASN A 234 -18.71 8.67 15.19
N ALA A 235 -18.23 7.45 14.89
CA ALA A 235 -16.93 6.99 15.32
C ALA A 235 -15.75 7.69 14.61
N LEU A 236 -15.95 8.28 13.42
CA LEU A 236 -14.92 9.07 12.74
C LEU A 236 -14.66 10.42 13.45
N GLY A 237 -15.63 10.92 14.22
CA GLY A 237 -15.52 12.17 14.95
C GLY A 237 -15.41 13.38 14.04
N ASP A 238 -14.58 14.36 14.42
CA ASP A 238 -14.44 15.65 13.73
C ASP A 238 -13.83 15.54 12.33
N ASP A 239 -13.16 14.43 12.01
CA ASP A 239 -12.51 14.21 10.72
C ASP A 239 -13.44 13.54 9.68
N LYS A 240 -14.73 13.33 10.01
CA LYS A 240 -15.63 12.46 9.22
C LYS A 240 -15.74 12.87 7.75
N GLU A 241 -15.90 14.16 7.42
CA GLU A 241 -16.02 14.59 6.02
C GLU A 241 -14.74 14.29 5.24
N LYS A 242 -13.58 14.62 5.84
CA LYS A 242 -12.25 14.36 5.26
C LYS A 242 -12.03 12.86 5.05
N LEU A 243 -12.30 12.03 6.04
CA LEU A 243 -12.06 10.59 5.97
C LEU A 243 -13.01 9.90 4.99
N VAL A 244 -14.29 10.29 4.94
CA VAL A 244 -15.24 9.79 3.94
C VAL A 244 -14.78 10.16 2.53
N GLN A 245 -14.33 11.40 2.32
CA GLN A 245 -13.81 11.81 1.01
C GLN A 245 -12.56 11.01 0.63
N MET A 246 -11.62 10.83 1.56
CA MET A 246 -10.42 10.02 1.33
C MET A 246 -10.75 8.57 0.98
N ILE A 247 -11.75 7.95 1.64
CA ILE A 247 -12.22 6.61 1.30
C ILE A 247 -12.77 6.58 -0.15
N LYS A 248 -13.58 7.57 -0.53
CA LYS A 248 -14.16 7.68 -1.87
C LYS A 248 -13.08 7.91 -2.95
N GLU A 249 -12.03 8.65 -2.65
CA GLU A 249 -10.96 8.97 -3.62
C GLU A 249 -9.82 7.94 -3.63
N THR A 250 -9.82 6.97 -2.71
CA THR A 250 -8.73 6.00 -2.58
C THR A 250 -8.57 5.16 -3.85
N LYS A 251 -7.37 5.21 -4.44
CA LYS A 251 -6.98 4.44 -5.63
C LYS A 251 -5.75 3.59 -5.28
N LEU A 252 -5.89 2.26 -5.28
CA LEU A 252 -4.74 1.37 -5.02
C LEU A 252 -4.03 1.04 -6.33
N THR A 253 -2.91 1.69 -6.55
CA THR A 253 -2.08 1.42 -7.73
C THR A 253 -1.01 0.37 -7.48
N CYS A 254 -0.65 0.14 -6.22
CA CYS A 254 0.35 -0.83 -5.79
C CYS A 254 -0.03 -1.41 -4.42
N GLY A 255 0.88 -2.23 -3.87
CA GLY A 255 0.63 -3.17 -2.79
C GLY A 255 1.44 -4.45 -2.98
N ASN A 256 2.21 -4.55 -4.08
CA ASN A 256 2.90 -5.76 -4.51
C ASN A 256 3.68 -6.47 -3.41
N CYS A 257 4.40 -5.76 -2.54
CA CYS A 257 5.15 -6.37 -1.44
C CYS A 257 4.26 -7.07 -0.40
N GLN A 258 3.00 -6.67 -0.28
CA GLN A 258 1.98 -7.34 0.51
C GLN A 258 1.32 -8.45 -0.31
N LEU A 259 0.91 -8.15 -1.55
CA LEU A 259 0.12 -9.02 -2.40
C LEU A 259 0.82 -10.33 -2.79
N ILE A 260 2.13 -10.27 -3.04
CA ILE A 260 2.89 -11.48 -3.37
C ILE A 260 3.25 -12.31 -2.14
N CYS A 261 3.22 -11.72 -0.93
CA CYS A 261 3.89 -12.27 0.24
C CYS A 261 2.98 -13.23 0.99
N TRP A 262 3.00 -14.51 0.61
CA TRP A 262 2.09 -15.53 1.14
C TRP A 262 2.70 -16.39 2.25
N GLY A 263 4.01 -16.26 2.48
CA GLY A 263 4.75 -17.08 3.44
C GLY A 263 5.02 -18.50 2.96
N ASP A 264 4.10 -19.08 2.18
CA ASP A 264 4.36 -20.29 1.41
C ASP A 264 5.28 -19.99 0.20
N PRO A 265 6.41 -20.72 0.04
CA PRO A 265 7.35 -20.48 -1.06
C PRO A 265 6.75 -20.63 -2.45
N LYS A 266 5.88 -21.63 -2.67
CA LYS A 266 5.32 -21.93 -3.99
C LYS A 266 4.30 -20.86 -4.39
N GLU A 267 3.40 -20.52 -3.47
CA GLU A 267 2.39 -19.48 -3.68
C GLU A 267 3.05 -18.11 -3.88
N THR A 268 4.08 -17.79 -3.09
CA THR A 268 4.85 -16.53 -3.21
C THR A 268 5.58 -16.45 -4.56
N ALA A 269 6.22 -17.55 -4.99
CA ALA A 269 6.90 -17.62 -6.27
C ALA A 269 5.93 -17.48 -7.45
N GLU A 270 4.75 -18.10 -7.37
CA GLU A 270 3.73 -17.98 -8.40
C GLU A 270 3.18 -16.55 -8.48
N ASN A 271 2.87 -15.91 -7.35
CA ASN A 271 2.41 -14.52 -7.35
C ASN A 271 3.49 -13.56 -7.88
N TYR A 272 4.76 -13.81 -7.58
CA TYR A 272 5.89 -13.09 -8.17
C TYR A 272 5.94 -13.27 -9.69
N ARG A 273 5.78 -14.51 -10.19
CA ARG A 273 5.76 -14.81 -11.62
C ARG A 273 4.60 -14.11 -12.31
N ILE A 274 3.39 -14.18 -11.75
CA ILE A 274 2.20 -13.50 -12.28
C ILE A 274 2.46 -11.99 -12.42
N LEU A 275 2.91 -11.34 -11.35
CA LEU A 275 3.18 -9.90 -11.37
C LEU A 275 4.26 -9.52 -12.39
N THR A 276 5.37 -10.24 -12.42
CA THR A 276 6.51 -9.88 -13.29
C THR A 276 6.26 -10.15 -14.78
N ASN A 277 5.21 -10.90 -15.11
CA ASN A 277 4.75 -11.14 -16.48
C ASN A 277 3.45 -10.40 -16.83
N SER A 278 2.93 -9.55 -15.94
CA SER A 278 1.64 -8.86 -16.10
C SER A 278 1.65 -7.64 -17.03
N GLY A 279 2.78 -7.37 -17.69
CA GLY A 279 2.92 -6.26 -18.61
C GLY A 279 2.92 -4.87 -17.95
N CYS A 280 2.78 -3.87 -18.81
CA CYS A 280 3.00 -2.46 -18.53
C CYS A 280 1.71 -1.66 -18.73
N VAL A 281 1.39 -0.81 -17.77
CA VAL A 281 0.23 0.07 -17.78
C VAL A 281 0.54 1.37 -18.51
N LEU A 282 -0.39 1.81 -19.35
CA LEU A 282 -0.42 3.11 -20.00
C LEU A 282 -1.79 3.77 -19.80
N GLN A 283 -1.81 5.09 -19.90
CA GLN A 283 -3.03 5.86 -20.01
C GLN A 283 -3.06 6.57 -21.37
N LYS A 284 -4.15 6.43 -22.11
CA LYS A 284 -4.38 7.13 -23.38
C LYS A 284 -4.84 8.57 -23.15
N GLU A 285 -4.87 9.40 -24.21
CA GLU A 285 -5.32 10.81 -24.12
C GLU A 285 -6.77 10.96 -23.67
N ASN A 286 -7.63 9.97 -23.95
CA ASN A 286 -9.02 9.93 -23.50
C ASN A 286 -9.17 9.42 -22.04
N GLY A 287 -8.06 9.17 -21.34
CA GLY A 287 -8.06 8.67 -19.96
C GLY A 287 -8.14 7.16 -19.80
N GLU A 288 -8.39 6.40 -20.87
CA GLU A 288 -8.46 4.94 -20.84
C GLU A 288 -7.14 4.32 -20.36
N ILE A 289 -7.23 3.40 -19.40
CA ILE A 289 -6.11 2.62 -18.89
C ILE A 289 -6.01 1.31 -19.67
N ILE A 290 -4.82 1.03 -20.19
CA ILE A 290 -4.54 -0.20 -20.94
C ILE A 290 -3.30 -0.89 -20.38
N VAL A 291 -3.27 -2.21 -20.55
CA VAL A 291 -2.15 -3.08 -20.18
C VAL A 291 -1.61 -3.70 -21.45
N LEU A 292 -0.31 -3.57 -21.69
CA LEU A 292 0.34 -4.12 -22.88
C LEU A 292 1.63 -4.87 -22.50
N PRO A 293 2.06 -5.84 -23.33
CA PRO A 293 3.42 -6.36 -23.27
C PRO A 293 4.45 -5.21 -23.32
N PRO A 294 5.63 -5.36 -22.72
CA PRO A 294 6.58 -4.25 -22.54
C PRO A 294 6.97 -3.54 -23.84
N GLU A 295 7.25 -4.31 -24.90
CA GLU A 295 7.64 -3.76 -26.19
C GLU A 295 6.51 -2.97 -26.85
N ASP A 296 5.28 -3.48 -26.75
CA ASP A 296 4.12 -2.83 -27.35
C ASP A 296 3.71 -1.60 -26.56
N ALA A 297 3.87 -1.63 -25.24
CA ALA A 297 3.71 -0.45 -24.40
C ALA A 297 4.70 0.66 -24.78
N ASP A 298 5.99 0.32 -24.97
CA ASP A 298 7.00 1.31 -25.38
C ASP A 298 6.74 1.82 -26.81
N LYS A 299 6.42 0.94 -27.76
CA LYS A 299 6.05 1.33 -29.14
C LYS A 299 4.85 2.26 -29.17
N LEU A 300 3.80 1.96 -28.40
CA LEU A 300 2.59 2.78 -28.36
C LEU A 300 2.87 4.12 -27.67
N PHE A 301 3.56 4.12 -26.54
CA PHE A 301 3.90 5.35 -25.82
C PHE A 301 4.72 6.31 -26.68
N SER A 302 5.71 5.82 -27.44
CA SER A 302 6.51 6.64 -28.35
C SER A 302 5.70 7.25 -29.50
N LYS A 303 4.56 6.64 -29.88
CA LYS A 303 3.65 7.16 -30.92
C LYS A 303 2.62 8.15 -30.39
N MET A 304 2.42 8.24 -29.07
CA MET A 304 1.50 9.22 -28.47
C MET A 304 2.01 10.66 -28.71
N PRO A 305 1.15 11.69 -28.72
CA PRO A 305 1.60 13.06 -28.86
C PRO A 305 2.59 13.46 -27.76
N LEU A 306 3.62 14.24 -28.12
CA LEU A 306 4.68 14.66 -27.19
C LEU A 306 4.13 15.38 -25.94
N LYS A 307 3.02 16.13 -26.09
CA LYS A 307 2.35 16.78 -24.95
C LYS A 307 1.88 15.75 -23.90
N HIS A 308 1.38 14.61 -24.37
CA HIS A 308 0.83 13.55 -23.53
C HIS A 308 1.96 12.73 -22.91
N GLN A 309 3.00 12.39 -23.68
CA GLN A 309 4.18 11.70 -23.15
C GLN A 309 4.81 12.44 -21.96
N LYS A 310 4.89 13.78 -22.03
CA LYS A 310 5.45 14.63 -20.96
C LYS A 310 4.67 14.57 -19.64
N LEU A 311 3.44 14.06 -19.64
CA LEU A 311 2.65 13.81 -18.43
C LEU A 311 3.13 12.57 -17.67
N TYR A 312 3.74 11.59 -18.33
CA TYR A 312 4.12 10.31 -17.70
C TYR A 312 5.63 10.08 -17.66
N TYR A 313 6.40 10.94 -18.33
CA TYR A 313 7.84 10.79 -18.47
C TYR A 313 8.54 12.15 -18.45
N LYS A 314 9.67 12.21 -17.74
CA LYS A 314 10.63 13.31 -17.76
C LYS A 314 11.99 12.80 -17.35
N GLU A 315 13.04 13.20 -18.07
CA GLU A 315 14.43 12.97 -17.64
C GLU A 315 14.81 13.90 -16.48
N PHE A 316 15.41 13.34 -15.42
CA PHE A 316 15.89 14.10 -14.26
C PHE A 316 17.23 13.62 -13.70
N GLY A 317 17.80 12.55 -14.27
CA GLY A 317 19.15 12.07 -13.98
C GLY A 317 20.22 12.82 -14.77
N ARG A 318 21.48 12.75 -14.32
CA ARG A 318 22.60 13.21 -15.15
C ARG A 318 22.70 12.28 -16.36
N LYS A 319 22.69 12.81 -17.58
CA LYS A 319 23.16 12.04 -18.74
C LYS A 319 24.58 11.57 -18.40
N SER A 320 24.80 10.27 -18.25
CA SER A 320 26.16 9.76 -18.41
C SER A 320 26.58 10.20 -19.81
N LYS A 321 27.59 11.07 -19.88
CA LYS A 321 28.25 11.33 -21.16
C LYS A 321 28.79 9.97 -21.59
N LYS A 322 28.22 9.40 -22.65
CA LYS A 322 28.90 8.35 -23.42
C LYS A 322 30.18 8.92 -23.99
#